data_AF-A0A1F8L5M7-F1
#
_entry.id   AF-A0A1F8L5M7-F1
#
_cell.length_a   1.000
_cell.length_b   1.000
_cell.length_c   1.000
_cell.angle_alpha   90.00
_cell.angle_beta   90.00
_cell.angle_gamma   90.00
#
_symmetry.space_group_name_H-M   'P 1'
#
loop_
_entity.id
_entity.type
_entity.pdbx_description
1 polymer ?
#
loop_
_entity_poly.entity_id
_entity_poly.type
_entity_poly.pdbx_seq_one_letter_code
_entity_poly.pdbx_strand_id
1 'polypeptide(L)'
;MYILMGIMQFGLIFAAYLTVNNAVREGARWGSISVYDTSDSASENDETRQDGVVARIIAGRGILNMPAVGATATSNFDSGDGTWAAGVVADDCFNQSPTPYSAVKDGDFTICYTIPADLAGESDARRGYYMEVTAWYHQQIFVPLLDMFLPDDPTKSAGEQGSWIRLPGRVTVVIN
;
A
#
# COMPACT_ATOMS: atom_id res chain seq x y z
N MET A 1 -35.82 -3.91 -0.41
CA MET A 1 -34.84 -3.00 -1.06
C MET A 1 -33.47 -3.07 -0.40
N TYR A 2 -33.37 -3.18 0.93
CA TYR A 2 -32.09 -3.31 1.65
C TYR A 2 -31.22 -4.52 1.26
N ILE A 3 -31.84 -5.67 0.93
CA ILE A 3 -31.10 -6.86 0.47
C ILE A 3 -30.38 -6.60 -0.87
N LEU A 4 -31.06 -5.96 -1.83
CA LEU A 4 -30.46 -5.59 -3.12
C LEU A 4 -29.30 -4.59 -2.94
N MET A 5 -29.47 -3.61 -2.06
CA MET A 5 -28.41 -2.63 -1.73
C MET A 5 -27.20 -3.31 -1.08
N GLY A 6 -27.42 -4.26 -0.16
CA GLY A 6 -26.34 -5.02 0.47
C GLY A 6 -25.55 -5.88 -0.54
N ILE A 7 -26.24 -6.54 -1.49
CA ILE A 7 -25.57 -7.31 -2.54
C ILE A 7 -24.72 -6.41 -3.45
N MET A 8 -25.24 -5.26 -3.86
CA MET A 8 -24.48 -4.30 -4.67
C MET A 8 -23.25 -3.77 -3.93
N GLN A 9 -23.39 -3.44 -2.64
CA GLN A 9 -22.29 -2.93 -1.84
C GLN A 9 -21.20 -3.99 -1.61
N PHE A 10 -21.59 -5.24 -1.34
CA PHE A 10 -20.63 -6.34 -1.25
C PHE A 10 -19.89 -6.54 -2.57
N GLY A 11 -20.60 -6.48 -3.71
CA GLY A 11 -19.99 -6.54 -5.03
C GLY A 11 -18.95 -5.45 -5.26
N LEU A 12 -19.24 -4.21 -4.83
CA LEU A 12 -18.30 -3.08 -4.92
C LEU A 12 -17.07 -3.29 -4.03
N ILE A 13 -17.25 -3.73 -2.78
CA ILE A 13 -16.15 -4.03 -1.84
C ILE A 13 -15.25 -5.12 -2.41
N PHE A 14 -15.82 -6.20 -2.92
CA PHE A 14 -15.07 -7.30 -3.52
C PHE A 14 -14.31 -6.86 -4.78
N ALA A 15 -14.95 -6.09 -5.66
CA ALA A 15 -14.30 -5.54 -6.85
C ALA A 15 -13.15 -4.60 -6.48
N ALA A 16 -13.33 -3.74 -5.48
CA ALA A 16 -12.28 -2.87 -4.97
C ALA A 16 -11.12 -3.68 -4.39
N TYR A 17 -11.40 -4.68 -3.55
CA TYR A 17 -10.39 -5.55 -2.97
C TYR A 17 -9.54 -6.27 -4.03
N LEU A 18 -10.16 -6.86 -5.06
CA LEU A 18 -9.43 -7.49 -6.16
C LEU A 18 -8.56 -6.49 -6.93
N THR A 19 -9.10 -5.29 -7.17
CA THR A 19 -8.39 -4.25 -7.91
C THR A 19 -7.15 -3.78 -7.13
N VAL A 20 -7.29 -3.49 -5.84
CA VAL A 20 -6.16 -3.06 -4.98
C VAL A 20 -5.10 -4.15 -4.89
N ASN A 21 -5.49 -5.43 -4.73
CA ASN A 21 -4.53 -6.53 -4.66
C ASN A 21 -3.77 -6.74 -5.98
N ASN A 22 -4.45 -6.60 -7.12
CA ASN A 22 -3.80 -6.67 -8.43
C ASN A 22 -2.86 -5.47 -8.65
N ALA A 23 -3.27 -4.27 -8.27
CA ALA A 23 -2.46 -3.07 -8.36
C ALA A 23 -1.19 -3.16 -7.51
N VAL A 24 -1.31 -3.62 -6.25
CA VAL A 24 -0.18 -3.85 -5.33
C VAL A 24 0.77 -4.92 -5.89
N ARG A 25 0.25 -6.00 -6.47
CA ARG A 25 1.08 -7.02 -7.14
C ARG A 25 1.89 -6.43 -8.30
N GLU A 26 1.29 -5.57 -9.11
CA GLU A 26 2.00 -4.91 -10.21
C GLU A 26 3.03 -3.89 -9.70
N GLY A 27 2.71 -3.13 -8.65
CA GLY A 27 3.66 -2.27 -7.96
C GLY A 27 4.88 -3.04 -7.46
N ALA A 28 4.65 -4.13 -6.73
CA ALA A 28 5.75 -4.97 -6.22
C ALA A 28 6.56 -5.62 -7.34
N ARG A 29 5.93 -6.04 -8.44
CA ARG A 29 6.64 -6.53 -9.64
C ARG A 29 7.57 -5.46 -10.21
N TRP A 30 7.15 -4.19 -10.21
CA TRP A 30 8.00 -3.10 -10.64
C TRP A 30 9.17 -2.89 -9.66
N GLY A 31 8.91 -2.85 -8.34
CA GLY A 31 9.96 -2.60 -7.36
C GLY A 31 11.02 -3.71 -7.29
N SER A 32 10.65 -4.95 -7.60
CA SER A 32 11.60 -6.08 -7.66
C SER A 32 12.53 -6.06 -8.87
N ILE A 33 12.21 -5.28 -9.91
CA ILE A 33 13.04 -5.15 -11.12
C ILE A 33 13.66 -3.76 -11.27
N SER A 34 13.49 -2.89 -10.27
CA SER A 34 14.01 -1.53 -10.33
C SER A 34 15.52 -1.53 -10.58
N VAL A 35 15.94 -0.79 -11.59
CA VAL A 35 17.34 -0.70 -11.98
C VAL A 35 18.08 0.14 -10.95
N TYR A 36 19.22 -0.38 -10.48
CA TYR A 36 20.12 0.36 -9.62
C TYR A 36 21.09 1.18 -10.48
N ASP A 37 21.08 2.51 -10.32
CA ASP A 37 22.04 3.40 -10.94
C ASP A 37 23.24 3.64 -10.00
N THR A 38 24.44 3.39 -10.51
CA THR A 38 25.69 3.60 -9.79
C THR A 38 26.11 5.06 -9.68
N SER A 39 25.51 5.97 -10.48
CA SER A 39 25.76 7.41 -10.33
C SER A 39 25.00 8.03 -9.17
N ASP A 40 23.92 7.39 -8.74
CA ASP A 40 23.01 7.88 -7.72
C ASP A 40 23.36 7.28 -6.36
N SER A 41 23.01 7.99 -5.29
CA SER A 41 23.17 7.46 -3.94
C SER A 41 22.21 6.30 -3.67
N ALA A 42 22.52 5.50 -2.63
CA ALA A 42 21.65 4.39 -2.23
C ALA A 42 20.25 4.83 -1.77
N SER A 43 20.09 6.09 -1.32
CA SER A 43 18.79 6.68 -0.96
C SER A 43 18.00 7.15 -2.17
N GLU A 44 18.65 7.79 -3.15
CA GLU A 44 17.98 8.26 -4.39
C GLU A 44 17.47 7.09 -5.23
N ASN A 45 18.26 6.02 -5.32
CA ASN A 45 17.83 4.77 -5.95
C ASN A 45 16.61 4.16 -5.25
N ASP A 46 16.53 4.33 -3.94
CA ASP A 46 15.43 3.79 -3.15
C ASP A 46 14.17 4.61 -3.28
N GLU A 47 14.27 5.92 -3.23
CA GLU A 47 13.17 6.84 -3.48
C GLU A 47 12.61 6.62 -4.89
N THR A 48 13.48 6.55 -5.91
CA THR A 48 13.08 6.20 -7.28
C THR A 48 12.36 4.85 -7.35
N ARG A 49 12.84 3.87 -6.58
CA ARG A 49 12.19 2.56 -6.51
C ARG A 49 10.79 2.68 -5.88
N GLN A 50 10.69 3.39 -4.77
CA GLN A 50 9.45 3.52 -4.00
C GLN A 50 8.40 4.32 -4.79
N ASP A 51 8.80 5.43 -5.42
CA ASP A 51 7.96 6.22 -6.32
C ASP A 51 7.46 5.41 -7.51
N GLY A 52 8.34 4.61 -8.12
CA GLY A 52 7.98 3.72 -9.21
C GLY A 52 6.95 2.67 -8.80
N VAL A 53 7.09 2.08 -7.59
CA VAL A 53 6.10 1.15 -7.02
C VAL A 53 4.74 1.84 -6.90
N VAL A 54 4.68 3.01 -6.26
CA VAL A 54 3.40 3.71 -6.04
C VAL A 54 2.79 4.17 -7.35
N ALA A 55 3.57 4.68 -8.29
CA ALA A 55 3.11 5.05 -9.62
C ALA A 55 2.43 3.88 -10.35
N ARG A 56 2.94 2.65 -10.19
CA ARG A 56 2.32 1.45 -10.79
C ARG A 56 1.08 0.97 -10.05
N ILE A 57 1.03 1.12 -8.73
CA ILE A 57 -0.20 0.85 -7.96
C ILE A 57 -1.30 1.81 -8.42
N ILE A 58 -0.98 3.11 -8.51
CA ILE A 58 -1.88 4.14 -8.99
C ILE A 58 -2.30 3.85 -10.43
N ALA A 59 -1.39 3.47 -11.33
CA ALA A 59 -1.76 3.10 -12.71
C ALA A 59 -2.66 1.84 -12.77
N GLY A 60 -2.50 0.90 -11.84
CA GLY A 60 -3.28 -0.34 -11.74
C GLY A 60 -4.69 -0.17 -11.15
N ARG A 61 -5.09 1.04 -10.79
CA ARG A 61 -6.31 1.32 -10.01
C ARG A 61 -7.65 1.06 -10.71
N GLY A 62 -7.65 0.87 -12.02
CA GLY A 62 -8.88 0.74 -12.79
C GLY A 62 -9.85 1.89 -12.54
N ILE A 63 -11.04 1.57 -12.03
CA ILE A 63 -12.13 2.53 -11.73
C ILE A 63 -11.97 3.22 -10.35
N LEU A 64 -11.03 2.79 -9.52
CA LEU A 64 -10.87 3.34 -8.17
C LEU A 64 -10.25 4.74 -8.23
N ASN A 65 -10.77 5.64 -7.39
CA ASN A 65 -10.27 6.99 -7.26
C ASN A 65 -9.02 7.02 -6.36
N MET A 66 -7.87 6.59 -6.91
CA MET A 66 -6.56 6.76 -6.30
C MET A 66 -5.88 8.01 -6.87
N PRO A 67 -5.39 8.93 -6.04
CA PRO A 67 -4.76 10.17 -6.46
C PRO A 67 -3.33 9.86 -6.92
N ALA A 68 -2.71 10.78 -7.64
CA ALA A 68 -1.28 10.69 -7.97
C ALA A 68 -0.42 10.84 -6.70
N VAL A 69 0.83 10.37 -6.71
CA VAL A 69 1.78 10.61 -5.61
C VAL A 69 1.88 12.10 -5.32
N GLY A 70 1.85 12.49 -4.03
CA GLY A 70 1.91 13.88 -3.60
C GLY A 70 0.67 14.73 -3.91
N ALA A 71 -0.43 14.15 -4.42
CA ALA A 71 -1.65 14.89 -4.67
C ALA A 71 -2.54 14.97 -3.41
N THR A 72 -2.69 16.17 -2.86
CA THR A 72 -3.61 16.44 -1.75
C THR A 72 -5.05 16.52 -2.26
N ALA A 73 -5.72 15.38 -2.37
CA ALA A 73 -7.13 15.31 -2.77
C ALA A 73 -7.96 14.51 -1.76
N THR A 74 -9.25 14.87 -1.62
CA THR A 74 -10.28 14.05 -0.97
C THR A 74 -10.51 12.80 -1.82
N SER A 75 -9.59 11.86 -1.71
CA SER A 75 -9.61 10.61 -2.47
C SER A 75 -9.75 9.45 -1.49
N ASN A 76 -10.08 8.26 -1.99
CA ASN A 76 -10.18 7.06 -1.17
C ASN A 76 -8.80 6.45 -0.79
N PHE A 77 -7.72 7.16 -1.13
CA PHE A 77 -6.35 6.98 -0.64
C PHE A 77 -5.81 8.30 -0.09
N ASP A 78 -4.95 8.22 0.90
CA ASP A 78 -3.99 9.25 1.25
C ASP A 78 -2.68 8.91 0.53
N SER A 79 -2.30 9.66 -0.50
CA SER A 79 -1.02 9.46 -1.18
C SER A 79 0.16 10.13 -0.49
N GLY A 80 -0.03 10.62 0.74
CA GLY A 80 0.93 11.42 1.47
C GLY A 80 1.44 12.62 0.66
N ASP A 81 2.54 13.21 1.10
CA ASP A 81 3.09 14.43 0.50
C ASP A 81 4.16 14.14 -0.56
N GLY A 82 4.35 12.87 -0.91
CA GLY A 82 5.41 12.42 -1.83
C GLY A 82 6.77 12.33 -1.16
N THR A 83 6.85 12.45 0.16
CA THR A 83 8.09 12.28 0.93
C THR A 83 8.02 10.98 1.74
N TRP A 84 8.94 10.07 1.45
CA TRP A 84 9.04 8.80 2.18
C TRP A 84 9.55 9.01 3.59
N ALA A 85 8.66 8.84 4.57
CA ALA A 85 9.01 8.86 5.98
C ALA A 85 9.51 7.48 6.43
N ALA A 86 10.52 7.47 7.29
CA ALA A 86 10.93 6.24 7.96
C ALA A 86 9.76 5.66 8.77
N GLY A 87 9.40 4.40 8.47
CA GLY A 87 8.37 3.65 9.16
C GLY A 87 8.90 3.00 10.44
N VAL A 88 7.98 2.62 11.32
CA VAL A 88 8.26 1.79 12.50
C VAL A 88 8.09 0.33 12.07
N VAL A 89 9.20 -0.38 11.88
CA VAL A 89 9.21 -1.78 11.41
C VAL A 89 8.22 -2.69 12.16
N ALA A 90 8.13 -2.54 13.49
CA ALA A 90 7.27 -3.38 14.33
C ALA A 90 5.77 -3.10 14.18
N ASP A 91 5.39 -1.97 13.60
CA ASP A 91 3.98 -1.56 13.48
C ASP A 91 3.53 -1.47 12.01
N ASP A 92 4.45 -1.09 11.11
CA ASP A 92 4.16 -0.79 9.71
C ASP A 92 4.34 -2.02 8.78
N CYS A 93 5.24 -2.95 9.12
CA CYS A 93 5.46 -4.17 8.34
C CYS A 93 4.55 -5.30 8.81
N PHE A 94 3.83 -5.93 7.88
CA PHE A 94 2.96 -7.05 8.24
C PHE A 94 3.75 -8.31 8.55
N ASN A 95 4.73 -8.65 7.70
CA ASN A 95 5.56 -9.81 7.95
C ASN A 95 6.75 -9.44 8.85
N GLN A 96 6.72 -9.91 10.09
CA GLN A 96 7.77 -9.67 11.08
C GLN A 96 8.79 -10.80 11.20
N SER A 97 8.64 -11.86 10.38
CA SER A 97 9.51 -13.03 10.41
C SER A 97 9.95 -13.41 8.99
N PRO A 98 11.25 -13.26 8.65
CA PRO A 98 12.34 -12.70 9.46
C PRO A 98 12.14 -11.21 9.81
N THR A 99 12.83 -10.71 10.84
CA THR A 99 12.70 -9.32 11.32
C THR A 99 13.00 -8.35 10.18
N PRO A 100 12.07 -7.44 9.83
CA PRO A 100 12.31 -6.48 8.77
C PRO A 100 13.46 -5.57 9.14
N TYR A 101 14.23 -5.20 8.12
CA TYR A 101 15.39 -4.35 8.25
C TYR A 101 14.99 -2.88 8.23
N SER A 102 14.10 -2.50 7.31
CA SER A 102 13.60 -1.12 7.20
C SER A 102 12.16 -1.08 6.72
N ALA A 103 11.49 0.01 7.09
CA ALA A 103 10.15 0.36 6.63
C ALA A 103 10.16 1.81 6.17
N VAL A 104 9.43 2.10 5.10
CA VAL A 104 9.17 3.46 4.62
C VAL A 104 7.68 3.59 4.33
N LYS A 105 7.14 4.78 4.59
CA LYS A 105 5.72 5.08 4.41
C LYS A 105 5.50 6.43 3.76
N ASP A 106 4.44 6.50 2.97
CA ASP A 106 3.92 7.72 2.37
C ASP A 106 2.39 7.59 2.30
N GLY A 107 1.70 8.29 3.21
CA GLY A 107 0.25 8.16 3.41
C GLY A 107 -0.21 6.72 3.67
N ASP A 108 -1.03 6.18 2.77
CA ASP A 108 -1.59 4.82 2.78
C ASP A 108 -0.67 3.76 2.16
N PHE A 109 0.51 4.15 1.67
CA PHE A 109 1.49 3.24 1.11
C PHE A 109 2.59 2.93 2.12
N THR A 110 2.99 1.67 2.19
CA THR A 110 4.09 1.22 3.05
C THR A 110 4.90 0.19 2.30
N ILE A 111 6.22 0.37 2.31
CA ILE A 111 7.18 -0.57 1.72
C ILE A 111 8.13 -1.00 2.82
N CYS A 112 8.23 -2.31 3.02
CA CYS A 112 9.13 -2.91 3.99
C CYS A 112 10.17 -3.76 3.30
N TYR A 113 11.39 -3.68 3.79
CA TYR A 113 12.52 -4.47 3.31
C TYR A 113 12.97 -5.40 4.43
N THR A 114 13.06 -6.70 4.12
CA THR A 114 13.52 -7.72 5.05
C THR A 114 14.73 -8.43 4.44
N ILE A 115 15.82 -8.48 5.21
CA ILE A 115 17.04 -9.20 4.83
C ILE A 115 16.85 -10.67 5.22
N PRO A 116 16.96 -11.61 4.27
CA PRO A 116 16.87 -13.03 4.60
C PRO A 116 18.14 -13.49 5.35
N ALA A 117 17.99 -14.46 6.26
CA ALA A 117 19.06 -14.84 7.19
C ALA A 117 20.30 -15.48 6.52
N ASP A 118 20.16 -15.95 5.28
CA ASP A 118 21.23 -16.52 4.46
C ASP A 118 22.05 -15.48 3.69
N LEU A 119 21.59 -14.23 3.65
CA LEU A 119 22.30 -13.13 3.01
C LEU A 119 23.14 -12.37 4.04
N ALA A 120 24.46 -12.49 3.92
CA ALA A 120 25.41 -11.86 4.84
C ALA A 120 25.58 -10.36 4.51
N GLY A 121 24.70 -9.52 5.07
CA GLY A 121 24.91 -8.08 5.18
C GLY A 121 24.10 -7.21 4.22
N GLU A 122 24.39 -5.91 4.29
CA GLU A 122 23.69 -4.89 3.53
C GLU A 122 24.13 -4.90 2.05
N SER A 123 23.18 -4.81 1.13
CA SER A 123 23.44 -4.64 -0.31
C SER A 123 22.86 -3.32 -0.75
N ASP A 124 23.67 -2.44 -1.34
CA ASP A 124 23.21 -1.13 -1.82
C ASP A 124 22.07 -1.27 -2.85
N ALA A 125 22.16 -2.30 -3.70
CA ALA A 125 21.12 -2.61 -4.69
C ALA A 125 19.90 -3.33 -4.10
N ARG A 126 19.95 -3.76 -2.83
CA ARG A 126 18.93 -4.53 -2.10
C ARG A 126 18.55 -5.86 -2.78
N ARG A 127 19.47 -6.42 -3.57
CA ARG A 127 19.25 -7.69 -4.27
C ARG A 127 19.15 -8.83 -3.27
N GLY A 128 18.20 -9.72 -3.49
CA GLY A 128 17.89 -10.85 -2.61
C GLY A 128 17.04 -10.47 -1.40
N TYR A 129 16.65 -9.20 -1.23
CA TYR A 129 15.82 -8.79 -0.09
C TYR A 129 14.37 -9.16 -0.36
N TYR A 130 13.62 -9.48 0.69
CA TYR A 130 12.17 -9.50 0.59
C TYR A 130 11.66 -8.06 0.66
N MET A 131 10.89 -7.66 -0.34
CA MET A 131 10.17 -6.41 -0.37
C MET A 131 8.69 -6.71 -0.17
N GLU A 132 8.13 -6.19 0.91
CA GLU A 132 6.70 -6.19 1.17
C GLU A 132 6.14 -4.83 0.75
N VAL A 133 5.08 -4.84 -0.05
CA VAL A 133 4.37 -3.65 -0.48
C VAL A 133 2.94 -3.74 0.04
N THR A 134 2.54 -2.71 0.77
CA THR A 134 1.21 -2.57 1.35
C THR A 134 0.57 -1.27 0.88
N ALA A 135 -0.69 -1.33 0.47
CA ALA A 135 -1.51 -0.17 0.17
C ALA A 135 -2.88 -0.30 0.85
N TRP A 136 -3.40 0.82 1.35
CA TRP A 136 -4.68 0.87 2.05
C TRP A 136 -5.71 1.68 1.28
N TYR A 137 -6.86 1.08 0.99
CA TYR A 137 -7.97 1.76 0.32
C TYR A 137 -9.14 1.98 1.27
N HIS A 138 -9.63 3.21 1.34
CA HIS A 138 -10.73 3.62 2.20
C HIS A 138 -12.05 3.64 1.42
N GLN A 139 -12.98 2.77 1.79
CA GLN A 139 -14.29 2.69 1.13
C GLN A 139 -15.39 3.13 2.09
N GLN A 140 -16.20 4.12 1.70
CA GLN A 140 -17.35 4.55 2.48
C GLN A 140 -18.48 3.51 2.41
N ILE A 141 -19.10 3.23 3.56
CA ILE A 141 -20.25 2.33 3.70
C ILE A 141 -21.54 3.16 3.77
N PHE A 142 -22.51 2.83 2.92
CA PHE A 142 -23.79 3.56 2.84
C PHE A 142 -24.98 2.81 3.43
N VAL A 143 -24.79 1.56 3.91
CA VAL A 143 -25.88 0.75 4.49
C VAL A 143 -25.72 0.69 6.02
N PRO A 144 -26.68 1.25 6.80
CA PRO A 144 -26.63 1.27 8.27
C PRO A 144 -26.60 -0.11 8.94
N LEU A 145 -27.05 -1.17 8.24
CA LEU A 145 -27.06 -2.54 8.79
C LEU A 145 -25.67 -3.19 8.82
N LEU A 146 -24.75 -2.79 7.94
CA LEU A 146 -23.37 -3.29 7.94
C LEU A 146 -22.46 -2.48 8.86
N ASP A 147 -22.86 -1.24 9.14
CA ASP A 147 -22.18 -0.33 10.06
C ASP A 147 -22.09 -0.90 11.49
N MET A 148 -23.15 -1.54 12.00
CA MET A 148 -23.15 -2.14 13.33
C MET A 148 -22.17 -3.31 13.50
N PHE A 149 -21.70 -3.92 12.41
CA PHE A 149 -20.87 -5.13 12.46
C PHE A 149 -19.43 -4.91 12.01
N LEU A 150 -19.12 -3.77 11.39
CA LEU A 150 -17.79 -3.51 10.84
C LEU A 150 -17.11 -2.41 11.65
N PRO A 151 -15.83 -2.60 12.03
CA PRO A 151 -15.05 -1.55 12.67
C PRO A 151 -14.84 -0.39 11.70
N ASP A 152 -15.08 0.83 12.18
CA ASP A 152 -14.85 2.07 11.44
C ASP A 152 -13.35 2.38 11.34
N ASP A 153 -12.96 3.07 10.28
CA ASP A 153 -11.57 3.44 10.03
C ASP A 153 -11.16 4.67 10.87
N PRO A 154 -10.20 4.55 11.81
CA PRO A 154 -9.78 5.66 12.65
C PRO A 154 -9.09 6.80 11.90
N THR A 155 -8.61 6.57 10.67
CA THR A 155 -7.88 7.57 9.88
C THR A 155 -8.80 8.51 9.08
N LYS A 156 -10.02 8.07 8.75
CA LYS A 156 -11.02 8.85 7.99
C LYS A 156 -12.30 9.19 8.75
N SER A 157 -12.59 8.51 9.84
CA SER A 157 -13.75 8.78 10.70
C SER A 157 -13.69 10.14 11.43
N ALA A 158 -12.52 10.76 11.53
CA ALA A 158 -12.35 12.06 12.18
C ALA A 158 -12.80 13.22 11.26
N GLY A 159 -14.12 13.42 11.14
CA GLY A 159 -14.72 14.62 10.55
C GLY A 159 -15.54 14.41 9.28
N GLU A 160 -15.61 13.18 8.74
CA GLU A 160 -16.43 12.86 7.57
C GLU A 160 -17.73 12.15 7.98
N GLN A 161 -18.85 12.50 7.33
CA GLN A 161 -20.16 11.89 7.61
C GLN A 161 -20.24 10.47 7.02
N GLY A 162 -19.84 9.45 7.77
CA GLY A 162 -20.11 8.05 7.47
C GLY A 162 -19.03 7.09 7.96
N SER A 163 -19.37 5.81 8.03
CA SER A 163 -18.45 4.75 8.43
C SER A 163 -17.62 4.28 7.25
N TRP A 164 -16.32 4.16 7.47
CA TRP A 164 -15.32 3.79 6.48
C TRP A 164 -14.76 2.42 6.77
N ILE A 165 -14.50 1.65 5.73
CA ILE A 165 -13.76 0.39 5.83
C ILE A 165 -12.45 0.50 5.06
N ARG A 166 -11.35 0.06 5.71
CA ARG A 166 -10.04 -0.07 5.10
C ARG A 166 -9.88 -1.42 4.43
N LEU A 167 -9.59 -1.43 3.14
CA LEU A 167 -9.31 -2.63 2.37
C LEU A 167 -7.79 -2.72 2.10
N PRO A 168 -7.10 -3.73 2.66
CA PRO A 168 -5.68 -3.91 2.42
C PRO A 168 -5.42 -4.59 1.07
N GLY A 169 -4.43 -4.09 0.34
CA GLY A 169 -3.70 -4.89 -0.65
C GLY A 169 -2.27 -5.09 -0.18
N ARG A 170 -1.81 -6.33 -0.16
CA ARG A 170 -0.48 -6.69 0.35
C ARG A 170 0.17 -7.76 -0.49
N VAL A 171 1.46 -7.64 -0.70
CA VAL A 171 2.26 -8.66 -1.37
C VAL A 171 3.70 -8.59 -0.91
N THR A 172 4.34 -9.76 -0.80
CA THR A 172 5.78 -9.87 -0.56
C THR A 172 6.43 -10.48 -1.80
N VAL A 173 7.51 -9.88 -2.26
CA VAL A 173 8.30 -10.34 -3.42
C VAL A 173 9.79 -10.32 -3.07
N VAL A 174 10.60 -11.03 -3.84
CA VAL A 174 12.07 -10.95 -3.75
C VAL A 174 12.57 -9.94 -4.77
N ILE A 175 13.49 -9.07 -4.38
CA ILE A 175 14.19 -8.15 -5.30
C ILE A 175 15.28 -8.94 -6.03
N ASN A 176 15.30 -8.87 -7.37
CA ASN A 176 16.26 -9.58 -8.21
C ASN A 176 17.48 -8.72 -8.57
#